data_AF-A0A951D4V2-F1
#
_entry.id   AF-A0A951D4V2-F1
#
_cell.length_a   1.000
_cell.length_b   1.000
_cell.length_c   1.000
_cell.angle_alpha   90.00
_cell.angle_beta   90.00
_cell.angle_gamma   90.00
#
_symmetry.space_group_name_H-M   'P 1'
#
loop_
_entity.id
_entity.type
_entity.pdbx_description
1 polymer ?
#
loop_
_entity_poly.entity_id
_entity_poly.type
_entity_poly.pdbx_seq_one_letter_code
_entity_poly.pdbx_strand_id
1 'polypeptide(L)'
;MLARKWWTLIAGCTAIFMLLLDVSIVNIALPSIQRGLGASFSDLQWVIDAYALTLAGLLLAAGSRADRVGRKRVFTLGLAVFTFSSLMAGIAVNPLWLHLARAAQGTGAG
;
A
#
# COMPACT_ATOMS: atom_id res chain seq x y z
N MET A 1 -14.93 -26.74 -10.32
CA MET A 1 -15.25 -25.29 -10.29
C MET A 1 -15.16 -24.68 -8.88
N LEU A 2 -15.56 -25.41 -7.83
CA LEU A 2 -15.49 -24.95 -6.42
C LEU A 2 -14.06 -24.61 -5.94
N ALA A 3 -13.06 -25.45 -6.21
CA ALA A 3 -11.68 -25.23 -5.76
C ALA A 3 -11.08 -23.88 -6.23
N ARG A 4 -11.41 -23.41 -7.43
CA ARG A 4 -10.92 -22.11 -7.94
C ARG A 4 -11.54 -20.91 -7.23
N LYS A 5 -12.77 -21.03 -6.70
CA LYS A 5 -13.44 -19.95 -5.95
C LYS A 5 -12.80 -19.73 -4.59
N TRP A 6 -12.39 -20.81 -3.92
CA TRP A 6 -11.67 -20.75 -2.64
C TRP A 6 -10.30 -20.07 -2.78
N TRP A 7 -9.56 -20.33 -3.87
CA TRP A 7 -8.29 -19.64 -4.12
C TRP A 7 -8.46 -18.13 -4.33
N THR A 8 -9.49 -17.70 -5.06
CA THR A 8 -9.79 -16.27 -5.21
C THR A 8 -10.16 -15.63 -3.87
N LEU A 9 -10.93 -16.34 -3.05
CA LEU A 9 -11.31 -15.86 -1.72
C LEU A 9 -10.08 -15.72 -0.82
N ILE A 10 -9.22 -16.74 -0.75
CA ILE A 10 -7.97 -16.70 0.02
C ILE A 10 -7.10 -15.54 -0.46
N ALA A 11 -6.88 -15.39 -1.77
CA ALA A 11 -6.07 -14.30 -2.31
C ALA A 11 -6.62 -12.91 -1.94
N GLY A 12 -7.95 -12.72 -2.02
CA GLY A 12 -8.60 -11.48 -1.61
C GLY A 12 -8.48 -11.21 -0.11
N CYS A 13 -8.71 -12.22 0.72
CA CYS A 13 -8.55 -12.13 2.18
C CYS A 13 -7.10 -11.81 2.56
N THR A 14 -6.12 -12.47 1.95
CA THR A 14 -4.70 -12.20 2.18
C THR A 14 -4.34 -10.78 1.76
N ALA A 15 -4.85 -10.29 0.63
CA ALA A 15 -4.57 -8.91 0.19
C ALA A 15 -5.12 -7.87 1.18
N ILE A 16 -6.38 -8.03 1.63
CA ILE A 16 -6.97 -7.14 2.63
C ILE A 16 -6.22 -7.23 3.96
N PHE A 17 -5.85 -8.44 4.39
CA PHE A 17 -5.05 -8.64 5.59
C PHE A 17 -3.69 -7.93 5.49
N MET A 18 -2.97 -8.07 4.38
CA MET A 18 -1.71 -7.39 4.16
C MET A 18 -1.87 -5.87 4.16
N LEU A 19 -2.95 -5.35 3.57
CA LEU A 19 -3.27 -3.93 3.56
C LEU A 19 -3.48 -3.38 4.98
N LEU A 20 -4.24 -4.09 5.82
CA LEU A 20 -4.44 -3.70 7.23
C LEU A 20 -3.15 -3.82 8.04
N LEU A 21 -2.39 -4.89 7.83
CA LEU A 21 -1.12 -5.13 8.48
C LEU A 21 -0.12 -4.01 8.17
N ASP A 22 -0.03 -3.58 6.92
CA ASP A 22 0.86 -2.50 6.49
C ASP A 22 0.56 -1.17 7.21
N VAL A 23 -0.69 -0.74 7.22
CA VAL A 23 -1.12 0.47 7.94
C VAL A 23 -0.84 0.35 9.43
N SER A 24 -1.01 -0.85 10.00
CA SER A 24 -0.77 -1.08 11.43
C SER A 24 0.72 -1.01 11.77
N ILE A 25 1.59 -1.63 10.95
CA ILE A 25 3.05 -1.59 11.12
C ILE A 25 3.54 -0.16 11.11
N VAL A 26 3.12 0.64 10.13
CA VAL A 26 3.57 2.04 10.01
C VAL A 26 3.18 2.86 11.24
N ASN A 27 1.93 2.74 11.71
CA ASN A 27 1.48 3.45 12.90
C ASN A 27 2.27 3.06 14.17
N ILE A 28 2.56 1.77 14.34
CA ILE A 28 3.37 1.27 15.46
C ILE A 28 4.83 1.74 15.32
N ALA A 29 5.34 1.84 14.09
CA ALA A 29 6.71 2.23 13.80
C ALA A 29 6.96 3.74 13.81
N LEU A 30 5.93 4.59 13.84
CA LEU A 30 6.09 6.05 13.81
C LEU A 30 7.13 6.60 14.80
N PRO A 31 7.16 6.19 16.09
CA PRO A 31 8.18 6.67 17.02
C PRO A 31 9.61 6.23 16.66
N SER A 32 9.74 5.09 15.98
CA SER A 32 11.02 4.57 15.50
C SER A 32 11.44 5.26 14.19
N ILE A 33 10.49 5.54 13.29
CA ILE A 33 10.70 6.35 12.07
C ILE A 33 11.18 7.75 12.46
N GLN A 34 10.54 8.39 13.45
CA GLN A 34 10.93 9.71 13.95
C GLN A 34 12.40 9.74 14.42
N ARG A 35 12.78 8.80 15.29
CA ARG A 35 14.13 8.75 15.86
C ARG A 35 15.17 8.26 14.86
N GLY A 36 14.82 7.29 14.01
CA GLY A 36 15.74 6.64 13.07
C GLY A 36 16.05 7.49 11.83
N LEU A 37 15.08 8.27 11.34
CA LEU A 37 15.25 9.14 10.17
C LEU A 37 15.39 10.62 10.53
N GLY A 38 15.31 10.98 11.82
CA GLY A 38 15.25 12.37 12.25
C GLY A 38 14.02 13.13 11.71
N ALA A 39 12.93 12.39 11.47
CA ALA A 39 11.74 12.93 10.81
C ALA A 39 11.01 13.95 11.71
N SER A 40 10.55 15.04 11.12
CA SER A 40 9.72 16.04 11.79
C SER A 40 8.29 15.54 12.00
N PHE A 41 7.51 16.21 12.84
CA PHE A 41 6.09 15.87 13.01
C PHE A 41 5.32 15.91 11.68
N SER A 42 5.61 16.90 10.82
CA SER A 42 5.02 17.00 9.49
C SER A 42 5.41 15.82 8.60
N ASP A 43 6.64 15.32 8.70
CA ASP A 43 7.07 14.13 7.95
C ASP A 43 6.28 12.89 8.40
N LEU A 44 6.12 12.68 9.72
CA LEU A 44 5.30 11.57 10.23
C LEU A 44 3.87 11.62 9.70
N GLN A 45 3.29 12.81 9.60
CA GLN A 45 1.96 12.99 9.03
C GLN A 45 1.94 12.62 7.54
N TRP A 46 2.94 13.05 6.77
CA TRP A 46 3.08 12.71 5.35
C TRP A 46 3.27 11.21 5.09
N VAL A 47 3.91 10.46 6.01
CA VAL A 47 4.02 9.00 5.90
C VAL A 47 2.64 8.31 5.85
N ILE A 48 1.64 8.85 6.56
CA ILE A 48 0.26 8.36 6.54
C ILE A 48 -0.50 8.98 5.36
N ASP A 49 -0.45 10.30 5.21
CA ASP A 49 -1.27 11.04 4.26
C ASP A 49 -0.92 10.70 2.81
N ALA A 50 0.36 10.52 2.47
CA ALA A 50 0.78 10.15 1.12
C ALA A 50 0.15 8.82 0.66
N TYR A 51 0.06 7.85 1.57
CA TYR A 51 -0.60 6.58 1.31
C TYR A 51 -2.13 6.75 1.20
N ALA A 52 -2.73 7.45 2.15
CA ALA A 52 -4.19 7.63 2.19
C ALA A 52 -4.73 8.39 0.97
N LEU A 53 -4.05 9.47 0.58
CA LEU A 53 -4.43 10.31 -0.56
C LEU A 53 -4.36 9.55 -1.88
N THR A 54 -3.28 8.79 -2.10
CA THR A 54 -3.12 8.01 -3.35
C THR A 54 -4.10 6.85 -3.41
N LEU A 55 -4.30 6.14 -2.29
CA LEU A 55 -5.31 5.09 -2.17
C LEU A 55 -6.71 5.64 -2.47
N ALA A 56 -7.15 6.69 -1.75
CA ALA A 56 -8.48 7.26 -1.90
C ALA A 56 -8.70 7.87 -3.29
N GLY A 57 -7.69 8.55 -3.83
CA GLY A 57 -7.76 9.19 -5.15
C GLY A 57 -7.82 8.19 -6.31
N LEU A 58 -7.21 7.02 -6.15
CA LEU A 58 -7.14 6.01 -7.22
C LEU A 58 -8.16 4.89 -7.08
N LEU A 59 -8.75 4.65 -5.90
CA LEU A 59 -9.68 3.55 -5.66
C LEU A 59 -10.83 3.47 -6.69
N LEU A 60 -11.50 4.60 -6.96
CA LEU A 60 -12.60 4.65 -7.93
C LEU A 60 -12.09 4.44 -9.36
N ALA A 61 -10.95 5.03 -9.70
CA ALA A 61 -10.35 4.92 -11.02
C ALA A 61 -9.87 3.48 -11.29
N ALA A 62 -9.18 2.86 -10.34
CA ALA A 62 -8.72 1.48 -10.39
C ALA A 62 -9.89 0.51 -10.50
N GLY A 63 -10.97 0.71 -9.73
CA GLY A 63 -12.21 -0.06 -9.85
C GLY A 63 -12.81 0.00 -11.25
N SER A 64 -12.97 1.21 -11.80
CA SER A 64 -13.49 1.39 -13.17
C SER A 64 -12.59 0.74 -14.24
N ARG A 65 -11.26 0.76 -14.02
CA ARG A 65 -10.27 0.19 -14.94
C ARG A 65 -10.21 -1.33 -14.82
N ALA A 66 -10.43 -1.87 -13.63
CA ALA A 66 -10.54 -3.31 -13.36
C ALA A 66 -11.74 -3.94 -14.06
N ASP A 67 -12.86 -3.23 -14.13
CA ASP A 67 -14.04 -3.72 -14.85
C ASP A 67 -13.83 -3.73 -16.38
N ARG A 68 -13.01 -2.84 -16.93
CA ARG A 68 -12.69 -2.80 -18.38
C ARG A 68 -11.55 -3.75 -18.80
N VAL A 69 -10.45 -3.77 -18.05
CA VAL A 69 -9.20 -4.49 -18.42
C VAL A 69 -9.14 -5.90 -17.82
N GLY A 70 -10.01 -6.18 -16.86
CA GLY A 70 -10.15 -7.46 -16.17
C GLY A 70 -9.54 -7.43 -14.76
N ARG A 71 -10.37 -7.82 -13.78
CA ARG A 71 -10.05 -7.77 -12.34
C ARG A 71 -8.77 -8.48 -11.95
N LYS A 72 -8.49 -9.65 -12.54
CA LYS A 72 -7.27 -10.42 -12.24
C LYS A 72 -5.99 -9.64 -12.58
N ARG A 73 -5.94 -8.96 -13.74
CA ARG A 73 -4.75 -8.23 -14.19
C ARG A 73 -4.49 -7.01 -13.31
N VAL A 74 -5.53 -6.25 -13.01
CA VAL A 74 -5.42 -5.07 -12.13
C VAL A 74 -5.00 -5.48 -10.73
N PHE A 75 -5.60 -6.54 -10.17
CA PHE A 75 -5.21 -7.08 -8.87
C PHE A 75 -3.74 -7.51 -8.82
N THR A 76 -3.26 -8.27 -9.82
CA THR A 76 -1.86 -8.74 -9.82
C THR A 76 -0.87 -7.57 -9.98
N LEU A 77 -1.19 -6.57 -10.82
CA LEU A 77 -0.35 -5.37 -10.96
C LEU A 77 -0.33 -4.54 -9.68
N GLY A 78 -1.49 -4.29 -9.08
CA GLY A 78 -1.61 -3.58 -7.81
C GLY A 78 -0.82 -4.27 -6.70
N LEU A 79 -0.95 -5.59 -6.58
CA LEU A 79 -0.18 -6.38 -5.62
C LEU A 79 1.34 -6.26 -5.86
N ALA A 80 1.81 -6.34 -7.11
CA ALA A 80 3.22 -6.19 -7.43
C ALA A 80 3.76 -4.80 -7.06
N VAL A 81 3.01 -3.74 -7.38
CA VAL A 81 3.35 -2.36 -7.02
C VAL A 81 3.37 -2.21 -5.50
N PHE A 82 2.35 -2.70 -4.80
CA PHE A 82 2.27 -2.66 -3.34
C PHE A 82 3.46 -3.35 -2.68
N THR A 83 3.79 -4.57 -3.10
CA THR A 83 4.91 -5.34 -2.53
C THR A 83 6.26 -4.65 -2.78
N PHE A 84 6.50 -4.16 -3.99
CA PHE A 84 7.76 -3.48 -4.32
C PHE A 84 7.90 -2.16 -3.55
N SER A 85 6.83 -1.36 -3.49
CA SER A 85 6.81 -0.11 -2.72
C SER A 85 6.97 -0.35 -1.22
N SER A 86 6.41 -1.44 -0.69
CA SER A 86 6.60 -1.85 0.72
C SER A 86 8.06 -2.16 1.04
N LEU A 87 8.74 -2.88 0.14
CA LEU A 87 10.18 -3.13 0.26
C LEU A 87 10.97 -1.83 0.24
N MET A 88 10.64 -0.91 -0.68
CA MET A 88 11.27 0.41 -0.75
C MET A 88 11.05 1.25 0.51
N ALA A 89 9.88 1.15 1.14
CA ALA A 89 9.61 1.79 2.42
C ALA A 89 10.46 1.20 3.55
N GLY A 90 10.64 -0.13 3.58
CA GLY A 90 11.43 -0.83 4.60
C GLY A 90 12.93 -0.51 4.56
N ILE A 91 13.47 -0.09 3.40
CA ILE A 91 14.88 0.32 3.23
C ILE A 91 15.08 1.83 3.13
N ALA A 92 14.04 2.62 3.43
CA ALA A 92 14.11 4.07 3.31
C ALA A 92 15.18 4.66 4.25
N VAL A 93 16.02 5.55 3.71
CA VAL A 93 17.13 6.19 4.43
C VAL A 93 16.85 7.65 4.81
N ASN A 94 15.76 8.23 4.32
CA ASN A 94 15.32 9.58 4.66
C ASN A 94 13.79 9.70 4.57
N PRO A 95 13.17 10.74 5.19
CA PRO A 95 11.72 10.87 5.22
C PRO A 95 11.08 11.00 3.83
N LEU A 96 11.70 11.77 2.92
CA LEU A 96 11.14 11.98 1.58
C LEU A 96 11.07 10.67 0.77
N TRP A 97 12.10 9.82 0.86
CA TRP A 97 12.06 8.47 0.28
C TRP A 97 10.87 7.69 0.81
N LEU A 98 10.67 7.70 2.13
CA LEU A 98 9.57 7.00 2.76
C LEU A 98 8.22 7.55 2.26
N HIS A 99 8.04 8.87 2.15
CA HIS A 99 6.81 9.47 1.64
C HIS A 99 6.50 9.02 0.20
N LEU A 100 7.49 9.02 -0.68
CA LEU A 100 7.34 8.59 -2.07
C LEU A 100 7.04 7.09 -2.18
N ALA A 101 7.72 6.27 -1.37
CA ALA A 101 7.43 4.84 -1.29
C ALA A 101 5.99 4.60 -0.80
N ARG A 102 5.52 5.35 0.20
CA ARG A 102 4.14 5.27 0.73
C ARG A 102 3.10 5.72 -0.29
N ALA A 103 3.37 6.79 -1.04
CA ALA A 103 2.53 7.21 -2.16
C ALA A 103 2.43 6.12 -3.23
N ALA A 104 3.56 5.55 -3.66
CA ALA A 104 3.60 4.45 -4.61
C ALA A 104 2.96 3.16 -4.07
N GLN A 105 2.92 2.98 -2.75
CA GLN A 105 2.26 1.85 -2.13
C GLN A 105 0.73 2.00 -2.14
N GLY A 106 0.23 3.22 -1.86
CA GLY A 106 -1.19 3.53 -1.92
C GLY A 106 -1.77 3.41 -3.34
N THR A 107 -0.96 3.72 -4.38
CA THR A 107 -1.37 3.51 -5.78
C THR A 107 -1.52 2.03 -6.14
N GLY A 108 -0.72 1.13 -5.55
CA GLY A 108 -0.85 -0.32 -5.74
C GLY A 108 -1.98 -0.94 -4.92
N ALA A 109 -2.38 -0.29 -3.82
CA ALA A 109 -3.44 -0.73 -2.93
C ALA A 109 -4.87 -0.35 -3.40
N GLY A 110 -5.01 0.71 -4.21
CA GLY A 110 -6.29 1.19 -4.74
C GLY A 110 -6.75 0.45 -5.99
#